data_AF-A0A3M1F454-F1
#
_entry.id   AF-A0A3M1F454-F1
#
_cell.length_a   1.000
_cell.length_b   1.000
_cell.length_c   1.000
_cell.angle_alpha   90.00
_cell.angle_beta   90.00
_cell.angle_gamma   90.00
#
_symmetry.space_group_name_H-M   'P 1'
#
loop_
_entity.id
_entity.type
_entity.pdbx_description
1 polymer ?
#
loop_
_entity_poly.entity_id
_entity_poly.type
_entity_poly.pdbx_seq_one_letter_code
_entity_poly.pdbx_strand_id
1 'polypeptide(L)' 'MALTKKKENQLRKMPLIETQLRKSKDGKYLIHRTSITHIRPITYYQAILDNQETLDIDDINIQPGTDLLT' A
#
# COMPACT_ATOMS: atom_id res chain seq x y z
N MET A 1 -10.26 26.96 13.63
CA MET A 1 -8.97 26.97 12.91
C MET A 1 -8.96 25.84 11.90
N ALA A 2 -8.98 26.16 10.60
CA ALA A 2 -8.97 25.15 9.54
C ALA A 2 -7.52 24.68 9.29
N LEU A 3 -7.29 23.36 9.21
CA LEU A 3 -6.01 22.82 8.79
C LEU A 3 -5.70 23.27 7.35
N THR A 4 -4.44 23.56 7.06
CA THR A 4 -3.99 23.84 5.69
C THR A 4 -4.20 22.60 4.80
N LYS A 5 -4.62 22.79 3.55
CA LYS A 5 -4.90 21.71 2.57
C LYS A 5 -3.77 20.66 2.48
N LYS A 6 -2.51 21.09 2.64
CA LYS A 6 -1.34 20.20 2.65
C LYS A 6 -1.34 19.21 3.83
N LYS A 7 -1.70 19.67 5.04
CA LYS A 7 -1.77 18.83 6.25
C LYS A 7 -2.98 17.88 6.20
N GLU A 8 -4.10 18.32 5.65
CA GLU A 8 -5.28 17.46 5.47
C GLU A 8 -4.98 16.30 4.50
N ASN A 9 -4.33 16.59 3.37
CA ASN A 9 -3.91 15.56 2.41
C ASN A 9 -2.89 14.59 2.99
N GLN A 10 -2.03 15.05 3.90
CA GLN A 10 -1.10 14.18 4.62
C GLN A 10 -1.87 13.22 5.54
N LEU A 11 -2.82 13.73 6.33
CA LEU A 11 -3.64 12.91 7.23
C LEU A 11 -4.47 11.87 6.47
N ARG A 12 -5.00 12.22 5.29
CA ARG A 12 -5.71 11.27 4.41
C ARG A 12 -4.83 10.14 3.88
N LYS A 13 -3.51 10.35 3.82
CA LYS A 13 -2.54 9.34 3.36
C LYS A 13 -1.95 8.52 4.51
N MET A 14 -2.17 8.92 5.77
CA MET A 14 -1.66 8.17 6.92
C MET A 14 -2.47 6.87 7.11
N PRO A 15 -1.81 5.76 7.41
CA PRO A 15 -2.51 4.54 7.79
C PRO A 15 -3.24 4.77 9.12
N LEU A 16 -4.41 4.15 9.25
CA LEU A 16 -5.10 4.07 10.53
C LEU A 16 -4.38 3.02 11.39
N ILE A 17 -3.83 3.46 12.51
CA ILE A 17 -3.15 2.60 13.47
C ILE A 17 -4.09 2.42 14.66
N GLU A 18 -4.55 1.20 14.88
CA GLU A 18 -5.41 0.84 15.99
C GLU A 18 -4.70 -0.14 16.91
N THR A 19 -4.76 0.13 18.21
CA THR A 19 -4.20 -0.75 19.22
C THR A 19 -5.33 -1.28 20.10
N GLN A 20 -5.44 -2.60 20.20
CA GLN A 20 -6.40 -3.28 21.06
C GLN A 20 -5.67 -4.11 22.10
N LEU A 21 -5.99 -3.87 23.37
CA LEU A 21 -5.54 -4.70 24.49
C LEU A 21 -6.72 -5.53 24.98
N ARG A 22 -6.57 -6.84 24.98
CA ARG A 22 -7.58 -7.77 25.48
C ARG A 22 -6.93 -8.74 26.44
N LYS A 23 -7.60 -9.06 27.55
CA LYS A 23 -7.20 -10.20 28.37
C LYS A 23 -7.56 -11.50 27.65
N SER A 24 -6.74 -12.52 27.79
CA SER A 24 -7.10 -13.87 27.33
C SER A 24 -8.33 -14.35 28.10
N LYS A 25 -9.09 -15.25 27.50
CA LYS A 25 -10.30 -15.81 28.10
C LYS A 25 -10.02 -16.44 29.48
N ASP A 26 -8.83 -17.01 29.64
CA ASP A 26 -8.36 -17.65 30.88
C ASP A 26 -7.63 -16.67 31.82
N GLY A 27 -7.56 -15.37 31.47
CA GLY A 27 -6.93 -14.32 32.27
C GLY A 27 -5.39 -14.38 32.38
N LYS A 28 -4.77 -15.47 31.90
CA LYS A 28 -3.34 -15.73 32.01
C LYS A 28 -2.47 -14.84 31.11
N TYR A 29 -3.02 -14.30 30.03
CA TYR A 29 -2.26 -13.51 29.06
C TYR A 29 -2.94 -12.18 28.73
N LEU A 30 -2.12 -11.17 28.41
CA LEU A 30 -2.57 -9.91 27.84
C LEU A 30 -2.24 -9.90 26.34
N ILE A 31 -3.27 -9.92 25.52
CA ILE A 31 -3.18 -9.90 24.07
C ILE A 31 -3.12 -8.44 23.63
N HIS A 32 -1.96 -8.04 23.13
CA HIS A 32 -1.74 -6.74 22.49
C HIS A 32 -1.78 -6.91 20.98
N ARG A 33 -2.78 -6.30 20.32
CA ARG A 33 -2.94 -6.34 18.86
C ARG A 33 -2.80 -4.93 18.30
N THR A 34 -1.85 -4.76 17.37
CA THR A 34 -1.73 -3.54 16.56
C THR A 34 -2.22 -3.84 15.15
N SER A 35 -3.23 -3.10 14.69
CA SER A 35 -3.74 -3.16 13.32
C SER A 35 -3.28 -1.92 12.56
N ILE A 36 -2.64 -2.11 11.42
CA ILE A 36 -2.23 -1.03 10.52
C ILE A 36 -3.07 -1.13 9.24
N THR A 37 -4.07 -0.27 9.10
CA THR A 37 -5.03 -0.30 8.00
C THR A 37 -4.71 0.80 7.00
N HIS A 38 -4.45 0.43 5.74
CA HIS A 38 -4.34 1.36 4.63
C HIS A 38 -5.63 1.36 3.81
N ILE A 39 -6.27 2.52 3.67
CA ILE A 39 -7.46 2.67 2.82
C ILE A 39 -6.99 3.18 1.47
N ARG A 40 -7.24 2.39 0.41
CA ARG A 40 -6.88 2.73 -0.96
C ARG A 40 -8.12 2.61 -1.86
N PRO A 41 -8.23 3.46 -2.91
CA PRO A 41 -9.36 3.39 -3.84
C PRO A 41 -9.30 2.09 -4.65
N ILE A 42 -10.45 1.42 -4.75
CA ILE A 42 -10.57 0.14 -5.46
C ILE A 42 -10.34 0.28 -6.98
N THR A 43 -10.69 1.45 -7.53
CA THR A 43 -10.60 1.77 -8.96
C THR A 43 -9.19 1.64 -9.52
N TYR A 44 -8.17 1.96 -8.72
CA TYR A 44 -6.77 1.81 -9.12
C TYR A 44 -6.39 0.34 -9.31
N TYR A 45 -6.82 -0.53 -8.39
CA TYR A 45 -6.54 -1.96 -8.47
C TYR A 45 -7.37 -2.65 -9.54
N GLN A 46 -8.62 -2.23 -9.74
CA GLN A 46 -9.45 -2.66 -10.86
C GLN A 46 -8.78 -2.33 -12.18
N ALA A 47 -8.34 -1.08 -12.38
CA ALA A 47 -7.60 -0.70 -13.58
C ALA A 47 -6.34 -1.56 -13.78
N ILE A 48 -5.58 -1.90 -12.74
CA ILE A 48 -4.41 -2.78 -12.88
C ILE A 48 -4.82 -4.20 -13.28
N LEU A 49 -5.85 -4.76 -12.65
CA LEU A 49 -6.35 -6.11 -12.93
C LEU A 49 -6.93 -6.20 -14.34
N ASP A 50 -7.66 -5.18 -14.77
CA ASP A 50 -8.27 -5.10 -16.10
C ASP A 50 -7.19 -4.88 -17.19
N ASN A 51 -6.07 -4.22 -16.85
CA ASN A 51 -4.91 -4.07 -17.74
C ASN A 51 -3.96 -5.29 -17.71
N GLN A 52 -4.33 -6.42 -17.10
CA GLN A 52 -3.58 -7.68 -17.23
C GLN A 52 -3.92 -8.47 -18.52
N GLU A 53 -4.51 -7.82 -19.54
CA GLU A 53 -4.63 -8.41 -20.87
C GLU A 53 -3.30 -8.30 -21.64
N THR A 54 -2.69 -9.48 -21.81
CA THR A 54 -1.68 -9.88 -22.81
C THR A 54 -0.61 -8.85 -23.19
N LEU A 55 0.52 -8.89 -22.48
CA LEU A 55 1.80 -8.55 -23.12
C LEU A 55 2.09 -9.62 -24.17
N ASP A 56 1.73 -9.35 -25.42
CA ASP A 56 2.26 -10.10 -26.55
C ASP A 56 3.79 -9.95 -26.53
N ILE A 57 4.47 -11.09 -26.61
CA ILE A 57 5.92 -11.25 -26.38
C ILE A 57 6.75 -10.62 -27.53
N ASP A 58 6.11 -9.87 -28.42
CA ASP A 58 6.66 -9.41 -29.69
C ASP A 58 7.24 -7.98 -29.63
N ASP A 59 6.99 -7.21 -28.56
CA ASP A 59 7.47 -5.82 -28.44
C ASP A 59 8.74 -5.63 -27.58
N ILE A 60 9.41 -6.71 -27.16
CA ILE A 60 10.70 -6.59 -26.45
C ILE A 60 11.83 -6.34 -27.47
N ASN A 61 11.97 -5.11 -27.95
CA ASN A 61 13.19 -4.67 -28.63
C ASN A 61 14.31 -4.49 -27.60
N ILE A 62 15.01 -5.57 -27.28
CA ILE A 62 16.24 -5.52 -26.48
C ILE A 62 17.32 -4.92 -27.37
N GLN A 63 17.56 -3.61 -27.25
CA GLN A 63 18.79 -3.01 -27.77
C GLN A 63 19.98 -3.52 -26.95
N PRO A 64 20.93 -4.26 -27.54
CA PRO A 64 22.08 -4.75 -26.82
C PRO A 64 23.15 -3.66 -26.78
N GLY A 65 23.45 -3.21 -25.57
CA GLY A 65 24.77 -2.67 -25.23
C GLY A 65 24.96 -1.17 -25.46
N THR A 66 25.00 -0.43 -24.35
CA THR A 66 26.21 0.30 -23.93
C THR A 66 26.01 0.65 -22.47
N ASP A 67 26.73 -0.01 -21.57
CA ASP A 67 27.27 0.58 -20.34
C ASP A 67 28.24 -0.43 -19.74
N LEU A 68 29.41 -0.52 -20.38
CA LEU A 68 30.62 -0.99 -19.74
C LEU A 68 31.65 0.13 -19.84
N LEU A 69 31.91 0.73 -18.68
CA LEU A 69 33.18 1.32 -18.25
C LEU A 69 33.74 2.45 -19.12
N THR A 70 33.48 3.71 -18.72
CA THR A 70 34.55 4.66 -18.37
C THR A 70 34.03 5.73 -17.43
#